data_AF-A0A529Y4E5-F1
#
_entry.id   AF-A0A529Y4E5-F1
#
_cell.length_a   1.000
_cell.length_b   1.000
_cell.length_c   1.000
_cell.angle_alpha   90.00
_cell.angle_beta   90.00
_cell.angle_gamma   90.00
#
_symmetry.space_group_name_H-M   'P 1'
#
loop_
_entity.id
_entity.type
_entity.pdbx_description
1 polymer ?
#
loop_
_entity_poly.entity_id
_entity_poly.type
_entity_poly.pdbx_seq_one_letter_code
_entity_poly.pdbx_strand_id
1 'polypeptide(L)' 'MSEIIAKVEHRTDFRYVKEVDWDSDGYTITYYTTDKAKVQITYDPVTGEPK' A
#
# COMPACT_ATOMS: atom_id res chain seq x y z
N MET A 1 12.86 -9.27 1.31
CA MET A 1 12.21 -8.38 0.34
C MET A 1 10.73 -8.38 0.69
N SER A 2 10.20 -7.28 1.21
CA SER A 2 8.96 -7.25 1.99
C SER A 2 7.72 -7.77 1.23
N GLU A 3 7.03 -8.75 1.80
CA GLU A 3 5.83 -9.40 1.22
C GLU A 3 4.64 -8.44 0.97
N ILE A 4 4.60 -7.32 1.68
CA ILE A 4 3.53 -6.32 1.57
C ILE A 4 3.54 -5.63 0.20
N ILE A 5 4.72 -5.30 -0.31
CA ILE A 5 4.86 -4.64 -1.62
C ILE A 5 4.53 -5.64 -2.74
N ALA A 6 4.95 -6.89 -2.59
CA ALA A 6 4.64 -7.95 -3.55
C ALA A 6 3.12 -8.18 -3.71
N LYS A 7 2.34 -8.08 -2.63
CA LYS A 7 0.86 -8.15 -2.71
C LYS A 7 0.23 -6.99 -3.48
N VAL A 8 0.83 -5.80 -3.40
CA VAL A 8 0.35 -4.61 -4.12
C VAL A 8 0.77 -4.68 -5.60
N GLU A 9 2.00 -5.11 -5.90
CA GLU A 9 2.49 -5.29 -7.28
C GLU A 9 1.76 -6.41 -8.03
N HIS A 10 1.27 -7.44 -7.35
CA HIS A 10 0.46 -8.50 -7.96
C HIS A 10 -0.96 -8.07 -8.35
N ARG A 11 -1.41 -6.87 -7.97
CA ARG A 11 -2.71 -6.36 -8.42
C ARG A 11 -2.61 -5.84 -9.85
N THR A 12 -3.44 -6.39 -10.73
CA THR A 12 -3.58 -5.96 -12.14
C THR A 12 -3.89 -4.48 -12.30
N ASP A 13 -4.50 -3.87 -11.29
CA ASP A 13 -4.90 -2.47 -11.32
C ASP A 13 -3.81 -1.53 -10.78
N PHE A 14 -2.70 -2.05 -10.26
CA PHE A 14 -1.63 -1.24 -9.69
C PHE A 14 -0.88 -0.49 -10.79
N ARG A 15 -0.77 0.84 -10.63
CA ARG A 15 -0.06 1.70 -11.58
C ARG A 15 1.27 2.19 -11.04
N TYR A 16 1.24 2.86 -9.89
CA TYR A 16 2.43 3.30 -9.17
C TYR A 16 2.10 3.65 -7.71
N VAL A 17 3.07 3.47 -6.82
CA VAL A 17 3.02 4.02 -5.46
C VAL A 17 3.31 5.51 -5.57
N LYS A 18 2.43 6.35 -5.02
CA LYS A 18 2.67 7.78 -4.94
C LYS A 18 3.50 8.10 -3.70
N GLU A 19 3.07 7.57 -2.57
CA GLU A 19 3.60 7.95 -1.27
C GLU A 19 3.50 6.77 -0.30
N VAL A 20 4.54 6.63 0.49
CA VAL A 20 4.62 5.67 1.59
C VAL A 20 4.95 6.48 2.81
N ASP A 21 4.02 6.49 3.75
CA ASP A 21 4.16 7.18 5.02
C ASP A 21 4.19 6.15 6.14
N TRP A 22 5.10 6.33 7.10
CA TRP A 22 5.26 5.43 8.22
C TRP A 22 5.28 6.24 9.50
N ASP A 23 4.30 5.97 10.36
CA ASP A 23 4.19 6.58 11.67
C ASP A 23 4.02 5.49 12.75
N SER A 24 3.97 5.89 14.02
CA SER A 24 3.76 4.98 15.15
C SER A 24 2.40 4.28 15.11
N ASP A 25 1.42 4.82 14.36
CA ASP A 25 0.09 4.20 14.20
C ASP A 25 0.04 3.14 13.07
N GLY A 26 0.97 3.21 12.11
CA GLY A 26 1.11 2.18 11.08
C GLY A 26 1.78 2.64 9.78
N TYR A 27 1.74 1.74 8.78
CA TYR A 27 2.36 1.91 7.47
C TYR A 27 1.29 2.29 6.44
N THR A 28 1.19 3.57 6.10
CA THR A 28 0.20 4.06 5.15
C THR A 28 0.78 4.07 3.74
N ILE A 29 0.19 3.27 2.86
CA ILE A 29 0.57 3.22 1.45
C ILE A 29 -0.52 3.91 0.64
N THR A 30 -0.12 4.95 -0.08
CA THR A 30 -0.95 5.61 -1.07
C THR A 30 -0.50 5.20 -2.47
N TYR A 31 -1.36 4.50 -3.19
CA TYR A 31 -1.10 4.08 -4.57
C TYR A 31 -2.24 4.49 -5.50
N TYR A 32 -1.90 4.66 -6.78
CA TYR A 32 -2.86 4.95 -7.83
C TYR A 32 -3.09 3.72 -8.67
N THR A 33 -4.34 3.51 -9.04
CA THR A 33 -4.69 2.45 -9.99
C THR A 33 -4.67 2.93 -11.44
N THR A 34 -4.74 2.01 -12.38
CA THR A 34 -4.85 2.27 -13.82
C THR A 34 -6.02 3.20 -14.17
N ASP A 35 -7.11 3.11 -13.40
CA ASP A 35 -8.32 3.94 -13.52
C ASP A 35 -8.19 5.35 -12.91
N LYS A 36 -6.98 5.72 -12.49
CA LYS A 36 -6.68 6.96 -11.76
C LYS A 36 -7.38 7.07 -10.39
N ALA A 37 -7.89 5.97 -9.85
CA ALA A 37 -8.42 5.96 -8.50
C ALA A 37 -7.26 6.08 -7.50
N LYS A 38 -7.42 6.99 -6.53
CA LYS A 38 -6.52 7.07 -5.38
C LYS A 38 -6.96 6.05 -4.35
N VAL A 39 -6.09 5.11 -4.03
CA VAL A 39 -6.30 4.14 -2.95
C VAL A 39 -5.30 4.41 -1.85
N GLN A 40 -5.81 4.51 -0.63
CA GLN A 40 -5.02 4.70 0.57
C GLN A 40 -5.36 3.55 1.51
N ILE A 41 -4.34 2.77 1.89
CA ILE A 41 -4.49 1.65 2.83
C ILE A 41 -3.44 1.82 3.91
N THR A 42 -3.87 1.75 5.15
CA THR A 42 -2.98 1.71 6.31
C THR A 42 -2.83 0.25 6.73
N TYR A 43 -1.58 -0.19 6.81
CA TYR A 43 -1.22 -1.53 7.25
C TYR A 43 -0.64 -1.47 8.65
N ASP A 44 -0.96 -2.46 9.47
CA ASP A 44 -0.30 -2.68 10.74
C ASP A 44 1.16 -3.10 10.48
N PRO A 45 2.16 -2.42 11.07
CA PRO A 45 3.58 -2.67 10.77
C PRO A 45 4.09 -3.95 11.44
N VAL A 46 3.35 -4.51 12.40
CA VAL A 46 3.69 -5.73 13.13
C VAL A 46 3.07 -6.95 12.44
N THR A 47 1.80 -6.86 12.02
CA THR A 47 1.09 -7.99 11.40
C THR A 47 1.06 -7.94 9.87
N GLY A 48 1.27 -6.76 9.26
CA GLY A 48 1.15 -6.56 7.81
C GLY A 48 -0.30 -6.61 7.31
N GLU A 49 -1.28 -6.58 8.22
CA GLU A 49 -2.70 -6.61 7.89
C GLU A 49 -3.26 -5.19 7.68
N PRO A 50 -4.19 -4.99 6.72
CA PRO A 50 -4.84 -3.70 6.53
C PRO A 50 -5.80 -3.40 7.69
N LYS A 51 -5.73 -2.17 8.21
CA LYS A 51 -6.59 -1.64 9.28
C LYS A 51 -7.82 -0.94 8.71
#